data_AF-A0A2V9WFY4-F1
#
_entry.id   AF-A0A2V9WFY4-F1
#
_cell.length_a   1.000
_cell.length_b   1.000
_cell.length_c   1.000
_cell.angle_alpha   90.00
_cell.angle_beta   90.00
_cell.angle_gamma   90.00
#
_symmetry.space_group_name_H-M   'P 1'
#
loop_
_entity.id
_entity.type
_entity.pdbx_description
1 polymer ?
#
loop_
_entity_poly.entity_id
_entity_poly.type
_entity_poly.pdbx_seq_one_letter_code
_entity_poly.pdbx_strand_id
1 'polypeptide(L)'
;MNVVKATRQFEDWLGHRTDLVKKDLQIKHVNMKAGIFPFLRATFYRWAQVWPDTCPDLAKAPHVLAVGDLHVENFGTWRDVEGRLIWGVNDFDEAHPLSYANDLIRLAVSAHLAAEAGHLPLKQKDICGSILEGYVEGLRNGGLPFVLGENNEWLRQIAESELRDPVRFWAKIDALPTVKSDVPVSAIDAIEHLMPAHDLRYRLASRVAGLGSLGH
;
A
#
# COMPACT_ATOMS: atom_id res chain seq x y z
N MET A 1 -23.68 12.02 -4.43
CA MET A 1 -23.29 10.93 -5.36
C MET A 1 -23.03 9.65 -4.57
N ASN A 2 -23.56 8.49 -4.98
CA ASN A 2 -23.30 7.22 -4.31
C ASN A 2 -21.99 6.57 -4.79
N VAL A 3 -21.53 5.53 -4.07
CA VAL A 3 -20.26 4.85 -4.39
C VAL A 3 -20.27 4.20 -5.76
N VAL A 4 -21.36 3.53 -6.17
CA VAL A 4 -21.42 2.84 -7.48
C VAL A 4 -21.22 3.83 -8.62
N LYS A 5 -21.84 5.01 -8.54
CA LYS A 5 -21.65 6.07 -9.53
C LYS A 5 -20.23 6.63 -9.49
N ALA A 6 -19.67 6.84 -8.30
CA ALA A 6 -18.29 7.32 -8.15
C ALA A 6 -17.27 6.33 -8.75
N THR A 7 -17.43 5.03 -8.50
CA THR A 7 -16.57 3.97 -9.05
C THR A 7 -16.62 3.94 -10.58
N ARG A 8 -17.81 3.97 -11.17
CA ARG A 8 -17.95 4.01 -12.64
C ARG A 8 -17.29 5.25 -13.24
N GLN A 9 -17.53 6.42 -12.66
CA GLN A 9 -16.91 7.66 -13.14
C GLN A 9 -15.39 7.63 -13.02
N PHE A 10 -14.85 7.05 -11.94
CA PHE A 10 -13.41 6.89 -11.76
C PHE A 10 -12.83 5.93 -12.80
N GLU A 11 -13.44 4.77 -13.01
CA GLU A 11 -12.98 3.77 -13.98
C GLU A 11 -13.10 4.28 -15.42
N ASP A 12 -14.19 5.00 -15.74
CA ASP A 12 -14.35 5.67 -17.04
C ASP A 12 -13.23 6.69 -17.25
N TRP A 13 -12.95 7.55 -16.26
CA TRP A 13 -11.85 8.51 -16.34
C TRP A 13 -10.50 7.81 -16.48
N LEU A 14 -10.25 6.76 -15.71
CA LEU A 14 -9.00 6.00 -15.67
C LEU A 14 -8.74 5.30 -17.00
N GLY A 15 -9.78 4.78 -17.66
CA GLY A 15 -9.68 4.18 -18.99
C GLY A 15 -9.29 5.16 -20.10
N HIS A 16 -9.35 6.48 -19.84
CA HIS A 16 -8.77 7.49 -20.73
C HIS A 16 -7.31 7.82 -20.38
N ARG A 17 -6.77 7.27 -19.28
CA ARG A 17 -5.41 7.52 -18.79
C ARG A 17 -4.48 6.33 -18.97
N THR A 18 -5.00 5.11 -18.85
CA THR A 18 -4.25 3.85 -18.96
C THR A 18 -5.15 2.73 -19.48
N ASP A 19 -4.55 1.66 -19.97
CA ASP A 19 -5.27 0.46 -20.41
C ASP A 19 -5.81 -0.30 -19.20
N LEU A 20 -7.09 -0.65 -19.24
CA LEU A 20 -7.76 -1.36 -18.16
C LEU A 20 -7.83 -2.86 -18.42
N VAL A 21 -7.38 -3.65 -17.45
CA VAL A 21 -7.54 -5.11 -17.47
C VAL A 21 -8.90 -5.44 -16.84
N LYS A 22 -9.95 -5.53 -17.67
CA LYS A 22 -11.35 -5.74 -17.23
C LYS A 22 -11.53 -6.92 -16.28
N LYS A 23 -10.82 -8.03 -16.51
CA LYS A 23 -10.87 -9.21 -15.66
C LYS A 23 -10.39 -8.90 -14.23
N ASP A 24 -9.32 -8.11 -14.12
CA ASP A 24 -8.73 -7.74 -12.84
C ASP A 24 -9.58 -6.70 -12.12
N LEU A 25 -10.24 -5.78 -12.85
CA LEU A 25 -11.24 -4.87 -12.26
C LEU A 25 -12.42 -5.64 -11.66
N GLN A 26 -12.89 -6.72 -12.30
CA GLN A 26 -13.94 -7.57 -11.72
C GLN A 26 -13.47 -8.22 -10.42
N ILE A 27 -12.21 -8.69 -10.36
CA ILE A 27 -11.61 -9.23 -9.14
C ILE A 27 -11.51 -8.13 -8.07
N LYS A 28 -11.08 -6.92 -8.43
CA LYS A 28 -11.05 -5.76 -7.54
C LYS A 28 -12.43 -5.50 -6.93
N HIS A 29 -13.50 -5.52 -7.72
CA HIS A 29 -14.87 -5.34 -7.23
C HIS A 29 -15.33 -6.45 -6.28
N VAL A 30 -14.93 -7.70 -6.52
CA VAL A 30 -15.21 -8.82 -5.61
C VAL A 30 -14.47 -8.61 -4.28
N ASN A 31 -13.18 -8.27 -4.34
CA ASN A 31 -12.37 -8.03 -3.14
C ASN A 31 -12.87 -6.81 -2.34
N MET A 32 -13.31 -5.75 -3.02
CA MET A 32 -13.97 -4.59 -2.40
C MET A 32 -15.23 -4.98 -1.62
N LYS A 33 -15.98 -5.98 -2.08
CA LYS A 33 -17.19 -6.46 -1.39
C LYS A 33 -16.88 -7.38 -0.21
N ALA A 34 -15.65 -7.87 -0.08
CA ALA A 34 -15.26 -8.80 0.97
C ALA A 34 -15.22 -8.18 2.37
N GLY A 35 -15.15 -6.84 2.47
CA GLY A 35 -15.19 -6.15 3.76
C GLY A 35 -14.95 -4.65 3.67
N ILE A 36 -15.14 -3.95 4.79
CA ILE A 36 -14.99 -2.49 4.86
C ILE A 36 -13.52 -2.07 4.70
N PHE A 37 -12.59 -2.84 5.25
CA PHE A 37 -11.15 -2.58 5.11
C PHE A 37 -10.65 -2.69 3.66
N PRO A 38 -10.86 -3.79 2.91
CA PRO A 38 -10.48 -3.85 1.49
C PRO A 38 -11.23 -2.82 0.64
N PHE A 39 -12.47 -2.48 0.98
CA PHE A 39 -13.20 -1.39 0.35
C PHE A 39 -12.49 -0.02 0.53
N LEU A 40 -12.10 0.35 1.76
CA LEU A 40 -11.37 1.58 2.04
C LEU A 40 -10.07 1.68 1.21
N ARG A 41 -9.33 0.57 1.14
CA ARG A 41 -8.07 0.48 0.39
C ARG A 41 -8.27 0.69 -1.11
N ALA A 42 -9.24 0.01 -1.70
CA ALA A 42 -9.43 0.02 -3.16
C ALA A 42 -10.11 1.31 -3.70
N THR A 43 -10.53 2.22 -2.82
CA THR A 43 -11.40 3.36 -3.16
C THR A 43 -10.85 4.71 -2.69
N PHE A 44 -9.54 4.95 -2.81
CA PHE A 44 -8.95 6.25 -2.49
C PHE A 44 -9.62 7.43 -3.22
N TYR A 45 -10.01 7.27 -4.48
CA TYR A 45 -10.79 8.29 -5.21
C TYR A 45 -12.09 8.68 -4.48
N ARG A 46 -12.73 7.72 -3.78
CA ARG A 46 -13.95 7.98 -3.02
C ARG A 46 -13.64 8.68 -1.71
N TRP A 47 -12.52 8.33 -1.07
CA TRP A 47 -12.01 9.05 0.09
C TRP A 47 -11.75 10.52 -0.24
N ALA A 48 -10.99 10.79 -1.31
CA ALA A 48 -10.66 12.14 -1.78
C ALA A 48 -11.90 13.03 -2.02
N GLN A 49 -13.01 12.44 -2.44
CA GLN A 49 -14.28 13.15 -2.66
C GLN A 49 -15.06 13.49 -1.38
N VAL A 50 -14.81 12.80 -0.26
CA VAL A 50 -15.71 12.81 0.91
C VAL A 50 -15.02 13.32 2.17
N TRP A 51 -13.75 13.01 2.35
CA TRP A 51 -13.02 13.39 3.55
C TRP A 51 -12.96 14.92 3.77
N PRO A 52 -12.84 15.79 2.74
CA PRO A 52 -12.80 17.23 2.95
C PRO A 52 -14.13 17.78 3.45
N ASP A 53 -15.25 17.21 3.00
CA ASP A 53 -16.59 17.60 3.48
C ASP A 53 -16.85 17.08 4.90
N THR A 54 -16.25 15.94 5.25
CA THR A 54 -16.40 15.31 6.58
C THR A 54 -15.57 16.04 7.64
N CYS A 55 -14.38 16.53 7.27
CA CYS A 55 -13.45 17.20 8.16
C CYS A 55 -12.95 18.53 7.53
N PRO A 56 -13.82 19.53 7.32
CA PRO A 56 -13.50 20.72 6.52
C PRO A 56 -12.39 21.58 7.12
N ASP A 57 -12.26 21.63 8.44
CA ASP A 57 -11.21 22.42 9.09
C ASP A 57 -9.84 21.74 8.95
N LEU A 58 -9.80 20.41 9.12
CA LEU A 58 -8.57 19.62 8.94
C LEU A 58 -8.15 19.55 7.47
N ALA A 59 -9.12 19.58 6.54
CA ALA A 59 -8.83 19.65 5.11
C ALA A 59 -8.14 20.95 4.69
N LYS A 60 -8.27 22.02 5.47
CA LYS A 60 -7.60 23.32 5.26
C LYS A 60 -6.28 23.46 6.03
N ALA A 61 -5.88 22.45 6.79
CA ALA A 61 -4.60 22.47 7.49
C ALA A 61 -3.43 22.50 6.49
N PRO A 62 -2.19 22.86 6.93
CA PRO A 62 -1.04 22.97 6.04
C PRO A 62 -0.87 21.79 5.09
N HIS A 63 -0.67 22.11 3.81
CA HIS A 63 -0.43 21.11 2.78
C HIS A 63 1.03 20.68 2.80
N VAL A 64 1.23 19.37 2.72
CA VAL A 64 2.53 18.71 2.58
C VAL A 64 2.48 17.76 1.40
N LEU A 65 3.63 17.23 0.98
CA LEU A 65 3.63 16.07 0.10
C LEU A 65 3.16 14.86 0.91
N ALA A 66 1.86 14.59 0.87
CA ALA A 66 1.22 13.48 1.57
C ALA A 66 1.33 12.20 0.76
N VAL A 67 1.25 11.05 1.43
CA VAL A 67 1.13 9.72 0.81
C VAL A 67 -0.21 9.60 0.10
N GLY A 68 -1.28 10.20 0.67
CA GLY A 68 -2.60 10.20 0.08
C GLY A 68 -3.43 9.00 0.54
N ASP A 69 -3.07 7.80 0.09
CA ASP A 69 -3.87 6.60 0.34
C ASP A 69 -3.54 5.84 1.64
N LEU A 70 -2.72 6.44 2.53
CA LEU A 70 -2.11 5.81 3.69
C LEU A 70 -3.05 4.96 4.55
N HIS A 71 -2.64 3.72 4.80
CA HIS A 71 -3.32 2.74 5.64
C HIS A 71 -2.32 1.77 6.30
N VAL A 72 -2.75 1.03 7.33
CA VAL A 72 -1.87 0.11 8.10
C VAL A 72 -1.09 -0.91 7.25
N GLU A 73 -1.61 -1.31 6.08
CA GLU A 73 -0.90 -2.22 5.16
C GLU A 73 0.11 -1.55 4.21
N ASN A 74 0.28 -0.22 4.21
CA ASN A 74 1.35 0.43 3.42
C ASN A 74 2.70 0.38 4.14
N PHE A 75 2.74 -0.07 5.39
CA PHE A 75 3.96 -0.18 6.17
C PHE A 75 4.65 -1.52 5.92
N GLY A 76 5.94 -1.48 5.61
CA GLY A 76 6.75 -2.67 5.45
C GLY A 76 8.22 -2.40 5.68
N THR A 77 9.07 -3.28 5.15
CA THR A 77 10.52 -3.17 5.33
C THR A 77 11.27 -3.33 4.01
N TRP A 78 12.37 -2.58 3.88
CA TRP A 78 13.30 -2.62 2.75
C TRP A 78 14.73 -2.37 3.24
N ARG A 79 15.72 -2.56 2.38
CA ARG A 79 17.11 -2.21 2.68
C ARG A 79 17.47 -0.87 2.04
N ASP A 80 18.15 -0.02 2.79
CA ASP A 80 18.74 1.19 2.23
C ASP A 80 20.03 0.90 1.45
N VAL A 81 20.69 1.94 0.95
CA VAL A 81 21.93 1.85 0.16
C VAL A 81 23.10 1.24 0.93
N GLU A 82 23.07 1.27 2.27
CA GLU A 82 24.08 0.67 3.15
C GLU A 82 23.68 -0.75 3.58
N GLY A 83 22.53 -1.25 3.10
CA GLY A 83 22.01 -2.57 3.43
C GLY A 83 21.28 -2.63 4.79
N ARG A 84 21.06 -1.50 5.47
CA ARG A 84 20.34 -1.47 6.76
C ARG A 84 18.86 -1.72 6.54
N LEU A 85 18.24 -2.47 7.46
CA LEU A 85 16.81 -2.77 7.38
C LEU A 85 15.98 -1.58 7.91
N ILE A 86 15.23 -0.96 7.01
CA ILE A 86 14.36 0.18 7.27
C ILE A 86 12.92 -0.31 7.42
N TRP A 87 12.15 0.35 8.27
CA TRP A 87 10.70 0.23 8.34
C TRP A 87 10.04 1.56 7.98
N GLY A 88 8.90 1.51 7.29
CA GLY A 88 8.16 2.71 6.92
C GLY A 88 7.17 2.46 5.79
N VAL A 89 6.73 3.54 5.15
CA VAL A 89 5.75 3.52 4.05
C VAL A 89 6.42 3.09 2.75
N ASN A 90 5.79 2.17 2.02
CA ASN A 90 6.35 1.54 0.82
C ASN A 90 5.62 1.87 -0.49
N ASP A 91 4.50 2.58 -0.42
CA ASP A 91 3.60 2.81 -1.56
C ASP A 91 3.26 4.30 -1.63
N PHE A 92 3.48 4.91 -2.79
CA PHE A 92 3.39 6.35 -3.01
C PHE A 92 2.70 6.69 -4.35
N ASP A 93 1.96 5.74 -4.93
CA ASP A 93 1.29 5.91 -6.22
C ASP A 93 0.25 7.07 -6.16
N GLU A 94 -0.34 7.31 -4.99
CA GLU A 94 -1.33 8.36 -4.72
C GLU A 94 -0.74 9.64 -4.08
N ALA A 95 0.58 9.79 -4.04
CA ALA A 95 1.22 10.92 -3.38
C ALA A 95 0.83 12.27 -4.03
N HIS A 96 0.38 13.22 -3.21
CA HIS A 96 -0.10 14.52 -3.70
C HIS A 96 0.02 15.62 -2.64
N PRO A 97 0.14 16.90 -3.03
CA PRO A 97 -0.02 18.03 -2.11
C PRO A 97 -1.41 18.06 -1.45
N LEU A 98 -1.51 17.50 -0.24
CA LEU A 98 -2.73 17.43 0.57
C LEU A 98 -2.44 17.97 1.97
N SER A 99 -3.48 18.36 2.70
CA SER A 99 -3.34 18.62 4.14
C SER A 99 -2.72 17.41 4.83
N TYR A 100 -1.72 17.64 5.70
CA TYR A 100 -1.05 16.57 6.46
C TYR A 100 -2.04 15.71 7.26
N ALA A 101 -3.19 16.26 7.61
CA ALA A 101 -4.22 15.56 8.36
C ALA A 101 -4.88 14.44 7.54
N ASN A 102 -4.82 14.48 6.19
CA ASN A 102 -5.35 13.41 5.34
C ASN A 102 -4.75 12.06 5.75
N ASP A 103 -3.43 11.97 5.80
CA ASP A 103 -2.72 10.73 6.06
C ASP A 103 -2.95 10.25 7.50
N LEU A 104 -2.94 11.15 8.48
CA LEU A 104 -3.20 10.82 9.88
C LEU A 104 -4.61 10.27 10.09
N ILE A 105 -5.62 10.95 9.54
CA ILE A 105 -7.01 10.55 9.69
C ILE A 105 -7.24 9.23 8.94
N ARG A 106 -6.74 9.10 7.70
CA ARG A 106 -6.92 7.89 6.90
C ARG A 106 -6.23 6.68 7.54
N LEU A 107 -5.02 6.86 8.08
CA LEU A 107 -4.31 5.83 8.83
C LEU A 107 -5.12 5.40 10.06
N ALA A 108 -5.60 6.36 10.87
CA ALA A 108 -6.43 6.07 12.04
C ALA A 108 -7.70 5.30 11.65
N VAL A 109 -8.42 5.74 10.62
CA VAL A 109 -9.61 5.02 10.11
C VAL A 109 -9.25 3.60 9.70
N SER A 110 -8.14 3.39 8.97
CA SER A 110 -7.72 2.05 8.58
C SER A 110 -7.40 1.15 9.78
N ALA A 111 -6.73 1.69 10.80
CA ALA A 111 -6.39 0.96 12.01
C ALA A 111 -7.64 0.62 12.86
N HIS A 112 -8.63 1.52 12.91
CA HIS A 112 -9.92 1.24 13.52
C HIS A 112 -10.63 0.07 12.84
N LEU A 113 -10.71 0.10 11.50
CA LEU A 113 -11.33 -0.98 10.74
C LEU A 113 -10.60 -2.31 10.90
N ALA A 114 -9.26 -2.29 10.99
CA ALA A 114 -8.47 -3.48 11.28
C ALA A 114 -8.74 -4.01 12.70
N ALA A 115 -8.89 -3.14 13.70
CA ALA A 115 -9.25 -3.53 15.06
C ALA A 115 -10.67 -4.13 15.14
N GLU A 116 -11.65 -3.51 14.47
CA GLU A 116 -13.03 -4.01 14.38
C GLU A 116 -13.12 -5.38 13.68
N ALA A 117 -12.25 -5.63 12.70
CA ALA A 117 -12.11 -6.93 12.05
C ALA A 117 -11.37 -7.98 12.89
N GLY A 118 -10.93 -7.64 14.11
CA GLY A 118 -10.20 -8.53 15.02
C GLY A 118 -8.72 -8.71 14.68
N HIS A 119 -8.15 -7.87 13.81
CA HIS A 119 -6.74 -7.92 13.43
C HIS A 119 -5.81 -7.16 14.37
N LEU A 120 -6.35 -6.23 15.17
CA LEU A 120 -5.60 -5.44 16.15
C LEU A 120 -6.31 -5.44 17.51
N PRO A 121 -5.67 -5.88 18.60
CA PRO A 121 -6.27 -5.88 19.93
C PRO A 121 -6.16 -4.50 20.60
N LEU A 122 -6.50 -3.42 19.88
CA LEU A 122 -6.35 -2.04 20.33
C LEU A 122 -7.70 -1.33 20.40
N LYS A 123 -7.87 -0.43 21.37
CA LYS A 123 -9.05 0.43 21.43
C LYS A 123 -8.87 1.62 20.52
N GLN A 124 -9.98 2.11 19.97
CA GLN A 124 -10.04 3.29 19.09
C GLN A 124 -9.26 4.51 19.63
N LYS A 125 -9.42 4.84 20.91
CA LYS A 125 -8.70 5.96 21.53
C LYS A 125 -7.18 5.75 21.55
N ASP A 126 -6.75 4.53 21.85
CA ASP A 126 -5.34 4.18 21.93
C ASP A 126 -4.69 4.24 20.54
N ILE A 127 -5.41 3.80 19.50
CA ILE A 127 -4.98 3.91 18.10
C ILE A 127 -4.70 5.37 17.71
N CYS A 128 -5.69 6.25 17.91
CA CYS A 128 -5.53 7.68 17.59
C CYS A 128 -4.41 8.32 18.43
N GLY A 129 -4.33 7.96 19.71
CA GLY A 129 -3.28 8.44 20.61
C GLY A 129 -1.88 8.07 20.11
N SER A 130 -1.64 6.80 19.83
CA SER A 130 -0.33 6.31 19.36
C SER A 130 0.07 6.90 18.00
N ILE A 131 -0.88 7.04 17.06
CA ILE A 131 -0.59 7.66 15.76
C ILE A 131 -0.17 9.13 15.94
N LEU A 132 -0.92 9.89 16.74
CA LEU A 132 -0.62 11.31 16.96
C LEU A 132 0.68 11.50 17.74
N GLU A 133 0.91 10.69 18.77
CA GLU A 133 2.13 10.72 19.58
C GLU A 133 3.36 10.43 18.70
N GLY A 134 3.33 9.36 17.92
CA GLY A 134 4.43 9.01 17.02
C GLY A 134 4.68 10.07 15.94
N TYR A 135 3.62 10.67 15.38
CA TYR A 135 3.78 11.75 14.40
C TYR A 135 4.43 13.00 15.02
N VAL A 136 3.99 13.41 16.21
CA VAL A 136 4.54 14.58 16.92
C VAL A 136 5.99 14.33 17.35
N GLU A 137 6.30 13.14 17.84
CA GLU A 137 7.67 12.76 18.18
C GLU A 137 8.56 12.77 16.94
N GLY A 138 8.10 12.20 15.83
CA GLY A 138 8.82 12.23 14.55
C GLY A 138 9.17 13.64 14.12
N LEU A 139 8.21 14.58 14.20
CA LEU A 139 8.46 15.99 13.89
C LEU A 139 9.46 16.65 14.85
N ARG A 140 9.35 16.39 16.16
CA ARG A 140 10.28 16.95 17.17
C ARG A 140 11.71 16.45 16.96
N ASN A 141 11.87 15.21 16.52
CA ASN A 141 13.15 14.57 16.27
C ASN A 141 13.69 14.86 14.86
N GLY A 142 13.01 15.70 14.06
CA GLY A 142 13.47 16.12 12.73
C GLY A 142 13.19 15.14 11.59
N GLY A 143 12.33 14.14 11.80
CA GLY A 143 11.88 13.22 10.74
C GLY A 143 12.95 12.22 10.29
N LEU A 144 13.55 11.49 11.24
CA LEU A 144 14.61 10.51 10.95
C LEU A 144 14.04 9.19 10.39
N PRO A 145 14.82 8.46 9.56
CA PRO A 145 14.44 7.14 9.09
C PRO A 145 14.33 6.15 10.26
N PHE A 146 13.38 5.21 10.14
CA PHE A 146 13.16 4.20 11.16
C PHE A 146 14.04 2.96 10.89
N VAL A 147 15.29 3.02 11.33
CA VAL A 147 16.27 1.93 11.17
C VAL A 147 16.04 0.87 12.25
N LEU A 148 15.73 -0.36 11.86
CA LEU A 148 15.37 -1.42 12.82
C LEU A 148 16.55 -1.90 13.66
N GLY A 149 17.77 -1.82 13.12
CA GLY A 149 19.00 -2.23 13.80
C GLY A 149 19.51 -1.26 14.88
N GLU A 150 18.87 -0.11 15.05
CA GLU A 150 19.25 0.90 16.04
C GLU A 150 18.39 0.74 17.30
N ASN A 151 17.44 1.64 17.54
CA ASN A 151 16.67 1.71 18.79
C ASN A 151 15.41 0.81 18.80
N ASN A 152 15.29 -0.14 17.87
CA ASN A 152 14.03 -0.84 17.56
C ASN A 152 14.17 -2.36 17.46
N GLU A 153 14.96 -2.96 18.37
CA GLU A 153 15.31 -4.38 18.36
C GLU A 153 14.09 -5.31 18.32
N TRP A 154 13.00 -4.97 19.01
CA TRP A 154 11.79 -5.78 19.01
C TRP A 154 11.12 -5.84 17.62
N LEU A 155 11.06 -4.70 16.91
CA LEU A 155 10.56 -4.65 15.53
C LEU A 155 11.50 -5.40 14.58
N ARG A 156 12.81 -5.31 14.81
CA ARG A 156 13.79 -6.11 14.08
C ARG A 156 13.53 -7.61 14.22
N GLN A 157 13.33 -8.09 15.44
CA GLN A 157 13.02 -9.51 15.70
C GLN A 157 11.75 -9.96 14.98
N ILE A 158 10.70 -9.12 14.97
CA ILE A 158 9.48 -9.40 14.21
C ILE A 158 9.76 -9.44 12.70
N ALA A 159 10.52 -8.47 12.18
CA ALA A 159 10.86 -8.38 10.76
C ALA A 159 11.75 -9.53 10.27
N GLU A 160 12.60 -10.08 11.14
CA GLU A 160 13.52 -11.20 10.87
C GLU A 160 12.91 -12.57 11.22
N SER A 161 11.64 -12.63 11.66
CA SER A 161 10.99 -13.87 12.10
C SER A 161 10.72 -14.89 10.99
N GLU A 162 10.39 -16.13 11.39
CA GLU A 162 10.01 -17.30 10.57
C GLU A 162 8.99 -17.00 9.44
N LEU A 163 8.17 -15.95 9.58
CA LEU A 163 7.26 -15.52 8.51
C LEU A 163 7.99 -15.04 7.25
N ARG A 164 9.29 -14.76 7.34
CA ARG A 164 10.18 -14.40 6.23
C ARG A 164 11.17 -15.51 5.86
N ASP A 165 10.88 -16.75 6.23
CA ASP A 165 11.66 -17.93 5.84
C ASP A 165 11.81 -18.01 4.29
N PRO A 166 13.06 -17.96 3.77
CA PRO A 166 13.33 -18.08 2.34
C PRO A 166 12.74 -19.35 1.73
N VAL A 167 12.67 -20.45 2.46
CA VAL A 167 12.13 -21.72 1.95
C VAL A 167 10.64 -21.56 1.62
N ARG A 168 9.86 -20.95 2.52
CA ARG A 168 8.44 -20.67 2.29
C ARG A 168 8.23 -19.67 1.15
N PHE A 169 9.09 -18.66 1.07
CA PHE A 169 9.08 -17.69 -0.02
C PHE A 169 9.29 -18.40 -1.37
N TRP A 170 10.36 -19.18 -1.52
CA TRP A 170 10.67 -19.86 -2.77
C TRP A 170 9.62 -20.90 -3.13
N ALA A 171 9.10 -21.66 -2.17
CA ALA A 171 7.98 -22.58 -2.41
C ALA A 171 6.75 -21.87 -2.99
N LYS A 172 6.42 -20.66 -2.51
CA LYS A 172 5.34 -19.84 -3.06
C LYS A 172 5.65 -19.35 -4.48
N ILE A 173 6.88 -18.96 -4.77
CA ILE A 173 7.31 -18.49 -6.09
C ILE A 173 7.32 -19.64 -7.11
N ASP A 174 7.77 -20.82 -6.70
CA ASP A 174 7.82 -22.03 -7.53
C ASP A 174 6.42 -22.56 -7.85
N ALA A 175 5.47 -22.38 -6.95
CA ALA A 175 4.06 -22.73 -7.17
C ALA A 175 3.33 -21.82 -8.17
N LEU A 176 3.91 -20.66 -8.55
CA LEU A 176 3.26 -19.76 -9.50
C LEU A 176 3.20 -20.39 -10.91
N PRO A 177 2.06 -20.25 -11.62
CA PRO A 177 1.91 -20.81 -12.95
C PRO A 177 2.87 -20.14 -13.93
N THR A 178 3.58 -20.95 -14.72
CA THR A 178 4.37 -20.45 -15.86
C THR A 178 3.45 -19.77 -16.86
N VAL A 179 3.87 -18.61 -17.35
CA VAL A 179 3.13 -17.89 -18.39
C VAL A 179 3.11 -18.75 -19.65
N LYS A 180 1.92 -18.98 -20.19
CA LYS A 180 1.69 -19.75 -21.44
C LYS A 180 1.25 -18.88 -22.61
N SER A 181 0.85 -17.64 -22.33
CA SER A 181 0.47 -16.66 -23.33
C SER A 181 1.68 -15.87 -23.80
N ASP A 182 1.52 -15.17 -24.92
CA ASP A 182 2.52 -14.23 -25.38
C ASP A 182 2.74 -13.14 -24.32
N VAL A 183 4.02 -12.84 -24.07
CA VAL A 183 4.45 -11.75 -23.20
C VAL A 183 4.89 -10.61 -24.11
N PRO A 184 4.51 -9.35 -23.83
CA PRO A 184 4.97 -8.21 -24.61
C PRO A 184 6.51 -8.19 -24.70
N VAL A 185 7.04 -8.01 -25.91
CA VAL A 185 8.50 -7.96 -26.14
C VAL A 185 9.16 -6.90 -25.25
N SER A 186 8.53 -5.73 -25.11
CA SER A 186 9.00 -4.67 -24.22
C SER A 186 9.12 -5.08 -22.75
N ALA A 187 8.25 -5.98 -22.27
CA ALA A 187 8.33 -6.50 -20.91
C ALA A 187 9.48 -7.49 -20.76
N ILE A 188 9.73 -8.34 -21.77
CA ILE A 188 10.89 -9.23 -21.81
C ILE A 188 12.18 -8.39 -21.82
N ASP A 189 12.28 -7.42 -22.72
CA ASP A 189 13.44 -6.53 -22.83
C ASP A 189 13.73 -5.80 -21.51
N ALA A 190 12.68 -5.28 -20.85
CA ALA A 190 12.84 -4.60 -19.55
C ALA A 190 13.32 -5.55 -18.45
N ILE A 191 12.79 -6.78 -18.41
CA ILE A 191 13.23 -7.80 -17.45
C ILE A 191 14.70 -8.16 -17.70
N GLU A 192 15.07 -8.46 -18.94
CA GLU A 192 16.43 -8.86 -19.32
C GLU A 192 17.45 -7.73 -19.11
N HIS A 193 17.05 -6.47 -19.33
CA HIS A 193 17.90 -5.31 -19.04
C HIS A 193 18.18 -5.13 -17.55
N LEU A 194 17.24 -5.51 -16.68
CA LEU A 194 17.38 -5.44 -15.22
C LEU A 194 18.06 -6.68 -14.62
N MET A 195 18.32 -7.71 -15.42
CA MET A 195 18.99 -8.92 -14.92
C MET A 195 20.44 -8.63 -14.55
N PRO A 196 20.96 -9.25 -13.48
CA PRO A 196 22.34 -9.05 -13.08
C PRO A 196 23.36 -9.65 -14.07
N ALA A 197 22.92 -10.50 -15.00
CA ALA A 197 23.74 -11.02 -16.11
C ALA A 197 22.84 -11.42 -17.30
N HIS A 198 23.39 -11.32 -18.52
CA HIS A 198 22.66 -11.52 -19.78
C HIS A 198 22.23 -12.96 -20.07
N ASP A 199 22.95 -13.98 -19.56
CA ASP A 199 22.70 -15.40 -19.89
C ASP A 199 22.01 -16.18 -18.75
N LEU A 200 21.37 -15.47 -17.82
CA LEU A 200 20.65 -16.13 -16.73
C LEU A 200 19.42 -16.85 -17.25
N ARG A 201 19.30 -18.14 -16.92
CA ARG A 201 18.07 -18.89 -17.16
C ARG A 201 17.00 -18.41 -16.18
N TYR A 202 15.84 -18.02 -16.70
CA TYR A 202 14.70 -17.60 -15.90
C TYR A 202 13.41 -18.28 -16.37
N ARG A 203 12.40 -18.25 -15.48
CA ARG A 203 11.04 -18.71 -15.75
C ARG A 203 10.09 -17.52 -15.59
N LEU A 204 9.30 -17.24 -16.61
CA LEU A 204 8.24 -16.24 -16.51
C LEU A 204 7.03 -16.86 -15.82
N ALA A 205 6.55 -16.20 -14.78
CA ALA A 205 5.34 -16.57 -14.06
C ALA A 205 4.42 -15.34 -13.93
N SER A 206 3.11 -15.56 -13.92
CA SER A 206 2.14 -14.50 -13.67
C SER A 206 1.36 -14.78 -12.39
N ARG A 207 0.98 -13.70 -11.70
CA ARG A 207 0.10 -13.74 -10.53
C ARG A 207 -0.79 -12.52 -10.52
N VAL A 208 -1.96 -12.66 -9.92
CA VAL A 208 -2.82 -11.53 -9.57
C VAL A 208 -2.50 -11.16 -8.12
N ALA A 209 -2.11 -9.92 -7.88
CA ALA A 209 -1.72 -9.41 -6.56
C ALA A 209 -2.12 -7.93 -6.43
N GLY A 210 -2.16 -7.45 -5.19
CA GLY A 210 -2.60 -6.09 -4.90
C GLY A 210 -4.12 -5.92 -4.95
N LEU A 211 -4.58 -4.76 -4.50
CA LEU A 211 -5.99 -4.39 -4.52
C LEU A 211 -6.19 -2.94 -4.99
N GLY A 212 -5.34 -2.02 -4.50
CA GLY A 212 -5.35 -0.61 -4.88
C GLY A 212 -5.25 -0.43 -6.39
N SER A 213 -4.15 -0.93 -6.98
CA SER A 213 -3.82 -0.86 -8.41
C SER A 213 -4.42 -1.97 -9.28
N LEU A 214 -5.22 -2.90 -8.73
CA LEU A 214 -5.63 -4.09 -9.48
C LEU A 214 -6.50 -3.72 -10.70
N GLY A 215 -5.96 -3.96 -11.91
CA GLY A 215 -6.66 -3.81 -13.19
C GLY A 215 -6.42 -2.49 -13.94
N HIS A 216 -5.42 -1.70 -13.55
CA HIS A 216 -4.97 -0.46 -14.21
C HIS A 216 -3.47 -0.25 -14.06
#